data_AF-A0A4R7C743-F1
#
_entry.id   AF-A0A4R7C743-F1
#
_cell.length_a   1.000
_cell.length_b   1.000
_cell.length_c   1.000
_cell.angle_alpha   90.00
_cell.angle_beta   90.00
_cell.angle_gamma   90.00
#
_symmetry.space_group_name_H-M   'P 1'
#
loop_
_entity.id
_entity.type
_entity.pdbx_description
1 polymer ?
#
loop_
_entity_poly.entity_id
_entity_poly.type
_entity_poly.pdbx_seq_one_letter_code
_entity_poly.pdbx_strand_id
1 'polypeptide(L)' 'MHGSMSKELERDPDAPSERLRGTAEYIAELSDELAKLARAERLEFLGTLLDMARLEARTVAQRARKKGTVGG' A
#
# COMPACT_ATOMS: atom_id res chain seq x y z
N MET A 1 10.15 -41.29 -8.51
CA MET A 1 9.91 -39.96 -9.12
C MET A 1 8.45 -39.62 -8.94
N HIS A 2 8.05 -38.95 -7.85
CA HIS A 2 6.75 -38.26 -7.70
C HIS A 2 6.89 -37.40 -6.44
N GLY A 3 6.88 -36.08 -6.59
CA GLY A 3 7.11 -35.15 -5.47
C GLY A 3 7.19 -33.67 -5.84
N SER A 4 7.31 -33.33 -7.13
CA SER A 4 7.45 -31.93 -7.56
C SER A 4 6.14 -31.21 -7.92
N MET A 5 4.98 -31.88 -7.93
CA MET A 5 3.72 -31.25 -8.36
C MET A 5 2.92 -30.55 -7.25
N SER A 6 3.29 -30.69 -5.97
CA SER A 6 2.46 -30.18 -4.86
C SER A 6 2.85 -28.79 -4.35
N LYS A 7 3.96 -28.19 -4.80
CA LYS A 7 4.43 -26.88 -4.29
C LYS A 7 3.97 -25.65 -5.09
N GLU A 8 3.36 -25.85 -6.25
CA GLU A 8 2.86 -24.74 -7.08
C GLU A 8 1.39 -24.37 -6.78
N LEU A 9 0.70 -25.18 -5.98
CA LEU A 9 -0.74 -25.04 -5.67
C LEU A 9 -1.08 -24.13 -4.47
N GLU A 10 -0.10 -23.46 -3.86
CA GLU A 10 -0.34 -22.51 -2.75
C GLU A 10 0.15 -21.08 -3.06
N ARG A 11 0.23 -20.69 -4.34
CA ARG A 11 0.33 -19.26 -4.66
C ARG A 11 -1.05 -18.64 -4.53
N ASP A 12 -1.33 -18.16 -3.31
CA ASP A 12 -2.48 -17.35 -2.99
C ASP A 12 -2.62 -16.20 -4.01
N PRO A 13 -3.67 -16.20 -4.85
CA PRO A 13 -3.89 -15.18 -5.86
C PRO A 13 -4.13 -13.78 -5.26
N ASP A 14 -4.48 -13.70 -3.96
CA ASP A 14 -4.71 -12.44 -3.25
C ASP A 14 -3.47 -11.90 -2.54
N ALA A 15 -2.43 -12.71 -2.31
CA ALA A 15 -1.19 -12.29 -1.66
C ALA A 15 -0.48 -11.07 -2.31
N PRO A 16 -0.50 -10.89 -3.64
CA PRO A 16 0.01 -9.66 -4.26
C PRO A 16 -0.84 -8.43 -3.91
N SER A 17 -2.17 -8.59 -3.84
CA SER A 17 -3.10 -7.49 -3.56
C SER A 17 -3.04 -7.05 -2.09
N GLU A 18 -2.87 -7.99 -1.17
CA GLU A 18 -2.74 -7.72 0.25
C GLU A 18 -1.40 -7.07 0.58
N ARG A 19 -0.30 -7.53 -0.03
CA ARG A 19 1.00 -6.87 0.11
C ARG A 19 0.97 -5.44 -0.45
N LEU A 20 0.36 -5.24 -1.62
CA LEU A 20 0.19 -3.90 -2.20
C LEU A 20 -0.64 -2.99 -1.31
N ARG A 21 -1.72 -3.51 -0.71
CA ARG A 21 -2.54 -2.78 0.25
C ARG A 21 -1.71 -2.35 1.46
N GLY A 22 -0.99 -3.28 2.09
CA GLY A 22 -0.16 -2.99 3.26
C GLY A 22 0.96 -1.99 2.98
N THR A 23 1.63 -2.10 1.82
CA THR A 23 2.63 -1.10 1.40
C THR A 23 2.00 0.28 1.20
N ALA A 24 0.83 0.35 0.58
CA ALA A 24 0.13 1.61 0.35
C ALA A 24 -0.38 2.25 1.66
N GLU A 25 -0.86 1.45 2.61
CA GLU A 25 -1.24 1.91 3.95
C GLU A 25 -0.02 2.47 4.71
N TYR A 26 1.10 1.74 4.69
CA TYR A 26 2.36 2.19 5.28
C TYR A 26 2.84 3.53 4.70
N ILE A 27 2.82 3.69 3.37
CA ILE A 27 3.22 4.95 2.72
C ILE A 27 2.29 6.09 3.14
N ALA A 28 0.98 5.83 3.26
CA ALA A 28 0.02 6.85 3.67
C ALA A 28 0.26 7.34 5.11
N GLU A 29 0.60 6.43 6.03
CA GLU A 29 0.92 6.76 7.43
C GLU A 29 2.23 7.53 7.52
N LEU A 30 3.30 7.03 6.88
CA LEU A 30 4.60 7.69 6.86
C LEU A 30 4.52 9.10 6.27
N SER A 31 3.77 9.27 5.18
CA SER A 31 3.58 10.58 4.55
C SER A 31 2.86 11.57 5.48
N ASP A 32 1.93 11.11 6.32
CA ASP A 32 1.23 11.94 7.30
C ASP A 32 2.18 12.44 8.40
N GLU A 33 3.05 11.56 8.90
CA GLU A 33 4.06 11.92 9.91
C GLU A 33 5.08 12.91 9.35
N LEU A 34 5.60 12.65 8.14
CA LEU A 34 6.51 13.55 7.47
C LEU A 34 5.87 14.90 7.15
N ALA A 35 4.58 14.94 6.79
CA ALA A 35 3.88 16.19 6.52
C ALA A 35 3.73 17.05 7.78
N LYS A 36 3.56 16.43 8.95
CA LYS A 36 3.56 17.13 10.24
C LYS A 36 4.94 17.71 10.56
N LEU A 37 5.99 16.91 10.36
CA LEU A 37 7.38 17.38 10.55
C LEU A 37 7.72 18.53 9.59
N ALA A 38 7.35 18.41 8.31
CA ALA A 38 7.59 19.45 7.31
C ALA A 38 6.95 20.78 7.71
N ARG A 39 5.71 20.77 8.22
CA ARG A 39 5.04 21.99 8.72
C ARG A 39 5.69 22.56 9.97
N ALA A 40 6.16 21.71 10.89
CA ALA A 40 6.92 22.16 12.07
C ALA A 40 8.20 22.91 11.66
N GLU A 41 8.85 22.47 10.58
CA GLU A 41 10.06 23.08 10.01
C GLU A 41 9.76 24.18 8.97
N ARG A 42 8.50 24.63 8.84
CA ARG A 42 8.04 25.65 7.87
C ARG A 42 8.31 25.29 6.39
N LEU A 43 8.38 24.01 6.07
CA LEU A 43 8.54 23.47 4.72
C LEU A 43 7.17 23.22 4.08
N GLU A 44 6.38 24.28 3.89
CA GLU A 44 4.96 24.17 3.46
C GLU A 44 4.76 23.44 2.14
N PHE A 45 5.62 23.70 1.15
CA PHE A 45 5.53 23.03 -0.15
C PHE A 45 5.78 21.52 -0.02
N LEU A 46 6.77 21.12 0.78
CA LEU A 46 7.04 19.71 1.06
C LEU A 46 5.86 19.06 1.81
N GLY A 47 5.30 19.76 2.80
CA GLY A 47 4.10 19.29 3.52
C GLY A 47 2.93 19.04 2.57
N THR A 48 2.73 19.94 1.60
CA THR A 48 1.69 19.80 0.58
C THR A 48 1.94 18.58 -0.32
N LEU A 49 3.18 18.36 -0.78
CA LEU A 49 3.52 17.18 -1.58
C LEU A 49 3.27 15.87 -0.82
N LEU A 50 3.56 15.86 0.48
CA LEU A 50 3.35 14.70 1.34
C LEU A 50 1.85 14.41 1.58
N ASP A 51 1.01 15.45 1.68
CA ASP A 51 -0.45 15.26 1.71
C ASP A 51 -0.96 14.62 0.41
N MET A 52 -0.43 15.04 -0.75
CA MET A 52 -0.79 14.44 -2.04
C MET A 52 -0.35 12.98 -2.12
N ALA A 53 0.87 12.67 -1.68
CA ALA A 53 1.38 11.30 -1.62
C ALA A 53 0.51 10.41 -0.72
N ARG A 54 0.09 10.92 0.44
CA ARG A 54 -0.86 10.24 1.34
C ARG A 54 -2.20 9.95 0.66
N LEU A 55 -2.76 10.91 -0.05
CA LEU A 55 -4.03 10.75 -0.76
C LEU A 55 -3.94 9.66 -1.85
N GLU A 56 -2.86 9.66 -2.63
CA GLU A 56 -2.64 8.66 -3.67
C GLU A 56 -2.45 7.26 -3.06
N ALA A 57 -1.63 7.16 -2.02
CA ALA A 57 -1.40 5.90 -1.31
C ALA A 57 -2.70 5.32 -0.73
N ARG A 58 -3.56 6.14 -0.13
CA ARG A 58 -4.90 5.72 0.31
C ARG A 58 -5.77 5.22 -0.84
N THR A 59 -5.70 5.88 -2.00
CA THR A 59 -6.44 5.48 -3.20
C THR A 59 -5.96 4.12 -3.70
N VAL A 60 -4.65 3.87 -3.70
CA VAL A 60 -4.07 2.56 -4.05
C VAL A 60 -4.52 1.48 -3.07
N ALA A 61 -4.47 1.73 -1.75
CA ALA A 61 -4.92 0.77 -0.74
C ALA A 61 -6.41 0.40 -0.92
N GLN A 62 -7.27 1.38 -1.19
CA GLN A 62 -8.69 1.16 -1.46
C GLN A 62 -8.92 0.33 -2.74
N ARG A 63 -8.16 0.59 -3.81
CA ARG A 63 -8.22 -0.18 -5.05
C ARG A 63 -7.74 -1.62 -4.84
N ALA A 64 -6.68 -1.82 -4.07
CA ALA A 64 -6.17 -3.14 -3.72
C ALA A 64 -7.19 -3.95 -2.91
N ARG A 65 -7.85 -3.31 -1.93
CA ARG A 65 -8.96 -3.92 -1.17
C ARG A 65 -10.12 -4.35 -2.07
N LYS A 66 -10.56 -3.49 -3.01
CA LYS A 66 -11.63 -3.82 -3.96
C LYS A 66 -11.28 -5.00 -4.85
N LYS A 67 -10.02 -5.10 -5.31
CA LYS A 67 -9.56 -6.22 -6.15
C LYS A 67 -9.63 -7.57 -5.42
N GLY A 68 -9.22 -7.63 -4.16
CA GLY A 68 -9.34 -8.86 -3.35
C GLY A 68 -10.78 -9.23 -2.96
N THR A 69 -11.78 -8.35 -3.15
CA THR A 69 -13.20 -8.67 -2.84
C THR A 69 -13.97 -9.22 -4.05
N VAL A 70 -13.42 -9.10 -5.27
CA VAL A 70 -14.08 -9.51 -6.53
C VAL A 70 -13.43 -10.78 -7.13
N GLY A 71 -12.32 -11.26 -6.56
CA GLY A 71 -11.58 -12.43 -7.02
C GLY A 71 -11.82 -13.73 -6.23
N GLY A 72 -12.72 -13.74 -5.24
CA GLY A 72 -13.03 -14.89 -4.39
C GLY A 72 -14.25 -15.69 -4.82
#